data_AF-A0A3B8IYN5-F1
#
_entry.id   AF-A0A3B8IYN5-F1
#
_cell.length_a   1.000
_cell.length_b   1.000
_cell.length_c   1.000
_cell.angle_alpha   90.00
_cell.angle_beta   90.00
_cell.angle_gamma   90.00
#
_symmetry.space_group_name_H-M   'P 1'
#
loop_
_entity.id
_entity.type
_entity.pdbx_description
1 polymer ?
#
loop_
_entity_poly.entity_id
_entity_poly.type
_entity_poly.pdbx_seq_one_letter_code
_entity_poly.pdbx_strand_id
1 'polypeptide(L)'
;MYYSKGGNDRTTYFYTQGEFVSAYDSFIHQRPALMYFQALTDVEVLEISSGAAEQLLSGSKTFEALARIGMEEEMVVNQHIIASLLTQTPEERYMALLEDQPSIFQTIPQHYIASFLGVQPESLSRIKRRAQQRRT
;
A
#
# COMPACT_ATOMS: atom_id res chain seq x y z
N MET A 1 -3.65 1.04 0.38
CA MET A 1 -4.27 -0.28 0.13
C MET A 1 -4.74 -0.90 1.43
N TYR A 2 -5.93 -1.50 1.40
CA TYR A 2 -6.49 -2.18 2.56
C TYR A 2 -7.29 -3.43 2.17
N TYR A 3 -7.48 -4.31 3.15
CA TYR A 3 -8.38 -5.45 3.08
C TYR A 3 -9.54 -5.22 4.04
N SER A 4 -10.77 -5.50 3.60
CA SER A 4 -11.96 -5.36 4.45
C SER A 4 -12.53 -6.73 4.82
N LYS A 5 -12.85 -6.93 6.10
CA LYS A 5 -13.60 -8.10 6.57
C LYS A 5 -14.65 -7.68 7.58
N GLY A 6 -15.92 -7.76 7.20
CA GLY A 6 -17.04 -7.42 8.08
C GLY A 6 -17.05 -5.96 8.53
N GLY A 7 -16.62 -5.04 7.67
CA GLY A 7 -16.50 -3.60 7.98
C GLY A 7 -15.26 -3.24 8.81
N ASN A 8 -14.38 -4.21 9.09
CA ASN A 8 -13.09 -3.94 9.72
C ASN A 8 -12.01 -3.86 8.64
N ASP A 9 -11.54 -2.64 8.40
CA ASP A 9 -10.55 -2.33 7.37
C ASP A 9 -9.13 -2.40 7.92
N ARG A 10 -8.30 -3.21 7.26
CA ARG A 10 -6.89 -3.38 7.58
C ARG A 10 -6.03 -2.78 6.48
N THR A 11 -5.43 -1.64 6.76
CA THR A 11 -4.42 -1.03 5.89
C THR A 11 -3.19 -1.95 5.83
N THR A 12 -2.63 -2.13 4.64
CA THR A 12 -1.45 -2.98 4.42
C THR A 12 -0.31 -2.25 3.72
N TYR A 13 -0.61 -1.16 3.01
CA TYR A 13 0.40 -0.36 2.32
C TYR A 13 -0.10 1.05 2.05
N PHE A 14 0.84 2.01 2.03
CA PHE A 14 0.60 3.39 1.65
C PHE A 14 1.33 3.67 0.35
N TYR A 15 0.57 3.99 -0.70
CA TYR A 15 1.11 4.40 -1.98
C TYR A 15 1.30 5.91 -2.00
N THR A 16 2.31 6.34 -2.75
CA THR A 16 2.75 7.71 -2.95
C THR A 16 2.91 7.99 -4.44
N GLN A 17 3.28 9.22 -4.77
CA GLN A 17 3.36 9.66 -6.16
C GLN A 17 4.35 8.83 -6.98
N GLY A 18 3.93 8.42 -8.18
CA GLY A 18 4.76 7.70 -9.14
C GLY A 18 4.70 6.18 -9.03
N GLU A 19 4.00 5.64 -8.05
CA GLU A 19 3.86 4.19 -7.87
C GLU A 19 2.68 3.66 -8.69
N PHE A 20 2.88 2.49 -9.31
CA PHE A 20 1.78 1.73 -9.91
C PHE A 20 0.90 1.14 -8.83
N VAL A 21 -0.39 0.98 -9.15
CA VAL A 21 -1.34 0.38 -8.23
C VAL A 21 -2.40 -0.39 -9.01
N SER A 22 -2.67 -1.64 -8.63
CA SER A 22 -3.72 -2.44 -9.26
C SER A 22 -4.20 -3.57 -8.36
N ALA A 23 -5.50 -3.85 -8.40
CA ALA A 23 -6.04 -5.09 -7.88
C ALA A 23 -5.91 -6.18 -8.95
N TYR A 24 -4.68 -6.66 -9.21
CA TYR A 24 -4.36 -7.53 -10.36
C TYR A 24 -5.26 -8.74 -10.51
N ASP A 25 -5.58 -9.40 -9.41
CA ASP A 25 -6.48 -10.55 -9.41
C ASP A 25 -7.87 -10.22 -9.97
N SER A 26 -8.41 -9.06 -9.59
CA SER A 26 -9.65 -8.52 -10.13
C SER A 26 -9.49 -8.07 -11.58
N PHE A 27 -8.41 -7.35 -11.86
CA PHE A 27 -8.13 -6.75 -13.16
C PHE A 27 -7.95 -7.80 -14.27
N ILE A 28 -7.24 -8.91 -13.97
CA ILE A 28 -6.98 -9.99 -14.93
C ILE A 28 -8.19 -10.93 -15.03
N HIS A 29 -8.73 -11.38 -13.90
CA HIS A 29 -9.76 -12.42 -13.89
C HIS A 29 -11.19 -11.88 -13.92
N GLN A 30 -11.36 -10.56 -13.98
CA GLN A 30 -12.68 -9.90 -14.04
C GLN A 30 -13.61 -10.35 -12.92
N ARG A 31 -13.05 -10.46 -11.69
CA ARG A 31 -13.75 -10.93 -10.50
C ARG A 31 -13.66 -9.90 -9.37
N PRO A 32 -14.50 -9.98 -8.32
CA PRO A 32 -14.46 -9.04 -7.21
C PRO A 32 -13.06 -8.93 -6.59
N ALA A 33 -12.64 -7.70 -6.27
CA ALA A 33 -11.33 -7.44 -5.72
C ALA A 33 -11.18 -7.97 -4.28
N LEU A 34 -10.03 -8.57 -4.01
CA LEU A 34 -9.64 -9.02 -2.66
C LEU A 34 -9.17 -7.87 -1.78
N MET A 35 -8.69 -6.79 -2.41
CA MET A 35 -8.12 -5.61 -1.77
C MET A 35 -8.63 -4.35 -2.44
N TYR A 36 -8.57 -3.25 -1.71
CA TYR A 36 -9.15 -1.97 -2.12
C TYR A 36 -8.14 -0.84 -1.96
N PHE A 37 -8.36 0.22 -2.72
CA PHE A 37 -7.57 1.46 -2.68
C PHE A 37 -8.48 2.61 -2.29
N GLN A 38 -7.95 3.48 -1.45
CA GLN A 38 -8.62 4.68 -1.00
C GLN A 38 -7.62 5.83 -1.07
N ALA A 39 -8.03 6.92 -1.68
CA ALA A 39 -7.30 8.18 -1.61
C ALA A 39 -7.41 8.72 -0.18
N LEU A 40 -6.27 8.91 0.49
CA LEU A 40 -6.20 9.46 1.86
C LEU A 40 -5.91 10.98 1.85
N THR A 41 -5.55 11.50 0.70
CA THR A 41 -5.33 12.91 0.38
C THR A 41 -5.92 13.19 -1.01
N ASP A 42 -5.91 14.44 -1.44
CA ASP A 42 -6.15 14.75 -2.86
C ASP A 42 -5.06 14.09 -3.70
N VAL A 43 -5.48 13.41 -4.78
CA VAL A 43 -4.59 12.68 -5.68
C VAL A 43 -5.06 12.86 -7.12
N GLU A 44 -4.12 12.77 -8.04
CA GLU A 44 -4.38 12.63 -9.47
C GLU A 44 -3.84 11.27 -9.91
N VAL A 45 -4.65 10.52 -10.65
CA VAL A 45 -4.31 9.16 -11.09
C VAL A 45 -4.50 9.04 -12.60
N LEU A 46 -3.61 8.30 -13.23
CA LEU A 46 -3.80 7.83 -14.60
C LEU A 46 -4.44 6.45 -14.55
N GLU A 47 -5.66 6.34 -15.06
CA GLU A 47 -6.41 5.09 -15.07
C GLU A 47 -6.40 4.46 -16.46
N ILE A 48 -6.31 3.13 -16.50
CA ILE A 48 -6.53 2.34 -17.70
C ILE A 48 -7.46 1.16 -17.40
N SER A 49 -8.47 0.95 -18.26
CA SER A 49 -9.35 -0.21 -18.17
C SER A 49 -8.64 -1.48 -18.66
N SER A 50 -9.09 -2.65 -18.22
CA SER A 50 -8.52 -3.94 -18.66
C SER A 50 -8.55 -4.12 -20.18
N GLY A 51 -9.66 -3.76 -20.84
CA GLY A 51 -9.79 -3.84 -22.30
C GLY A 51 -8.85 -2.88 -23.04
N ALA A 52 -8.67 -1.66 -22.54
CA ALA A 52 -7.70 -0.72 -23.12
C ALA A 52 -6.25 -1.20 -22.93
N ALA A 53 -5.94 -1.75 -21.75
CA ALA A 53 -4.63 -2.33 -21.49
C ALA A 53 -4.33 -3.52 -22.42
N GLU A 54 -5.28 -4.42 -22.64
CA GLU A 54 -5.13 -5.55 -23.57
C GLU A 54 -4.84 -5.09 -25.00
N GLN A 55 -5.57 -4.07 -25.49
CA GLN A 55 -5.32 -3.49 -26.81
C GLN A 55 -3.92 -2.88 -26.90
N LEU A 56 -3.50 -2.10 -25.90
CA LEU A 56 -2.17 -1.49 -25.88
C LEU A 56 -1.05 -2.52 -25.77
N LEU A 57 -1.23 -3.58 -24.99
CA LEU A 57 -0.29 -4.70 -24.88
C LEU A 57 -0.09 -5.38 -26.24
N SER A 58 -1.17 -5.57 -27.01
CA SER A 58 -1.08 -6.19 -28.35
C SER A 58 -0.43 -5.30 -29.41
N GLY A 59 -0.51 -3.97 -29.25
CA GLY A 59 -0.14 -3.00 -30.28
C GLY A 59 1.12 -2.18 -30.01
N SER A 60 1.66 -2.17 -28.78
CA SER A 60 2.75 -1.28 -28.38
C SER A 60 3.79 -1.98 -27.50
N LYS A 61 4.98 -2.19 -28.05
CA LYS A 61 6.14 -2.71 -27.29
C LYS A 61 6.55 -1.81 -26.13
N THR A 62 6.35 -0.50 -26.28
CA THR A 62 6.62 0.47 -25.20
C THR A 62 5.65 0.27 -24.05
N PHE A 63 4.36 0.03 -24.35
CA PHE A 63 3.37 -0.24 -23.32
C PHE A 63 3.60 -1.61 -22.67
N GLU A 64 3.99 -2.63 -23.43
CA GLU A 64 4.39 -3.93 -22.87
C GLU A 64 5.55 -3.80 -21.87
N ALA A 65 6.57 -3.00 -22.20
CA ALA A 65 7.66 -2.72 -21.28
C ALA A 65 7.20 -1.97 -20.03
N LEU A 66 6.32 -0.97 -20.19
CA LEU A 66 5.75 -0.21 -19.07
C LEU A 66 4.91 -1.10 -18.14
N ALA A 67 4.03 -1.92 -18.71
CA ALA A 67 3.18 -2.84 -17.96
C ALA A 67 3.99 -3.89 -17.22
N ARG A 68 5.09 -4.38 -17.81
CA ARG A 68 6.03 -5.28 -17.13
C ARG A 68 6.68 -4.60 -15.92
N ILE A 69 7.20 -3.38 -16.08
CA ILE A 69 7.80 -2.61 -14.97
C ILE A 69 6.78 -2.41 -13.85
N GLY A 70 5.56 -1.97 -14.16
CA GLY A 70 4.52 -1.80 -13.16
C GLY A 70 4.15 -3.10 -12.43
N MET A 71 4.12 -4.23 -13.15
CA MET A 71 3.87 -5.54 -12.53
C MET A 71 5.04 -6.00 -11.64
N GLU A 72 6.28 -5.75 -12.05
CA GLU A 72 7.47 -6.07 -11.25
C GLU A 72 7.49 -5.24 -9.96
N GLU A 73 7.21 -3.95 -10.03
CA GLU A 73 7.14 -3.07 -8.85
C GLU A 73 6.04 -3.49 -7.88
N GLU A 74 4.82 -3.76 -8.39
CA GLU A 74 3.71 -4.27 -7.57
C GLU A 74 4.02 -5.64 -6.94
N MET A 75 4.73 -6.51 -7.65
CA MET A 75 5.17 -7.80 -7.10
C MET A 75 6.17 -7.61 -5.95
N VAL A 76 7.12 -6.69 -6.11
CA VAL A 76 8.09 -6.34 -5.05
C VAL A 76 7.38 -5.75 -3.83
N VAL A 77 6.42 -4.85 -4.02
CA VAL A 77 5.60 -4.29 -2.93
C VAL A 77 4.89 -5.41 -2.17
N ASN A 78 4.21 -6.31 -2.88
CA ASN A 78 3.49 -7.41 -2.25
C ASN A 78 4.41 -8.37 -1.49
N GLN A 79 5.62 -8.65 -1.99
CA GLN A 79 6.62 -9.44 -1.26
C GLN A 79 7.07 -8.76 0.04
N HIS A 80 7.34 -7.45 0.01
CA HIS A 80 7.70 -6.69 1.20
C HIS A 80 6.57 -6.65 2.24
N ILE A 81 5.32 -6.50 1.79
CA ILE A 81 4.15 -6.55 2.68
C ILE A 81 4.05 -7.92 3.35
N ILE A 82 4.15 -9.01 2.59
CA ILE A 82 4.11 -10.37 3.14
C ILE A 82 5.25 -10.58 4.15
N ALA A 83 6.47 -10.20 3.79
CA ALA A 83 7.63 -10.33 4.68
C ALA A 83 7.42 -9.53 5.97
N SER A 84 7.00 -8.27 5.88
CA SER A 84 6.72 -7.39 7.02
C SER A 84 5.63 -7.96 7.94
N LEU A 85 4.55 -8.50 7.37
CA LEU A 85 3.47 -9.10 8.14
C LEU A 85 3.89 -10.39 8.88
N LEU A 86 4.83 -11.14 8.30
CA LEU A 86 5.32 -12.40 8.86
C LEU A 86 6.45 -12.22 9.89
N THR A 87 7.33 -11.24 9.69
CA THR A 87 8.59 -11.16 10.44
C THR A 87 8.67 -9.98 11.40
N GLN A 88 7.88 -8.92 11.19
CA GLN A 88 8.02 -7.69 11.97
C GLN A 88 6.94 -7.55 13.05
N THR A 89 7.36 -7.03 14.19
CA THR A 89 6.48 -6.52 15.25
C THR A 89 5.85 -5.18 14.85
N PRO A 90 4.76 -4.74 15.51
CA PRO A 90 4.20 -3.40 15.28
C PRO A 90 5.20 -2.27 15.48
N GLU A 91 6.09 -2.38 16.48
CA GLU A 91 7.17 -1.43 16.72
C GLU A 91 8.18 -1.38 15.56
N GLU A 92 8.58 -2.52 15.01
CA GLU A 92 9.49 -2.57 13.85
C GLU A 92 8.84 -2.01 12.60
N ARG A 93 7.56 -2.33 12.33
CA ARG A 93 6.80 -1.71 11.23
C ARG A 93 6.68 -0.20 11.37
N TYR A 94 6.52 0.29 12.60
CA TYR A 94 6.47 1.74 12.86
C TYR A 94 7.81 2.40 12.54
N MET A 95 8.93 1.79 12.95
CA MET A 95 10.25 2.34 12.68
C MET A 95 10.57 2.33 11.19
N ALA A 96 10.29 1.23 10.49
CA ALA A 96 10.44 1.14 9.04
C ALA A 96 9.62 2.23 8.32
N LEU A 97 8.34 2.39 8.68
CA LEU A 97 7.49 3.43 8.09
C LEU A 97 8.03 4.85 8.35
N LEU A 98 8.59 5.09 9.54
CA LEU A 98 9.18 6.39 9.91
C LEU A 98 10.46 6.70 9.14
N GLU A 99 11.22 5.67 8.76
CA GLU A 99 12.46 5.79 7.99
C GLU A 99 12.16 5.92 6.49
N ASP A 100 11.31 5.04 5.96
CA ASP A 100 11.02 4.95 4.53
C ASP A 100 10.10 6.07 4.04
N GLN A 101 9.07 6.42 4.83
CA GLN A 101 8.02 7.36 4.43
C GLN A 101 7.61 8.31 5.59
N PRO A 102 8.52 9.15 6.10
CA PRO A 102 8.25 10.02 7.26
C PRO A 102 7.10 11.02 7.04
N SER A 103 6.81 11.39 5.79
CA SER A 103 5.74 12.32 5.41
C SER A 103 4.35 11.80 5.80
N ILE A 104 4.15 10.47 5.82
CA ILE A 104 2.88 9.84 6.19
C ILE A 104 2.41 10.28 7.58
N PHE A 105 3.33 10.46 8.53
CA PHE A 105 2.97 10.86 9.89
C PHE A 105 2.44 12.29 10.01
N GLN A 106 2.62 13.11 8.96
CA GLN A 106 2.16 14.49 8.90
C GLN A 106 0.86 14.63 8.11
N THR A 107 0.66 13.81 7.08
CA THR A 107 -0.46 13.93 6.15
C THR A 107 -1.59 12.94 6.43
N ILE A 108 -1.28 11.76 6.98
CA ILE A 108 -2.25 10.67 7.10
C ILE A 108 -2.85 10.62 8.51
N PRO A 109 -4.19 10.48 8.63
CA PRO A 109 -4.83 10.30 9.93
C PRO A 109 -4.27 9.09 10.71
N GLN A 110 -4.07 9.28 12.02
CA GLN A 110 -3.42 8.29 12.89
C GLN A 110 -4.11 6.92 12.91
N HIS A 111 -5.41 6.83 12.63
CA HIS A 111 -6.13 5.56 12.63
C HIS A 111 -5.72 4.64 11.46
N TYR A 112 -5.39 5.21 10.29
CA TYR A 112 -4.84 4.41 9.17
C TYR A 112 -3.44 3.87 9.51
N ILE A 113 -2.63 4.67 10.21
CA ILE A 113 -1.31 4.25 10.70
C ILE A 113 -1.48 3.14 11.73
N ALA A 114 -2.40 3.28 12.70
CA ALA A 114 -2.70 2.23 13.67
C ALA A 114 -3.14 0.92 12.98
N SER A 115 -4.02 1.03 11.97
CA SER A 115 -4.47 -0.10 11.15
C SER A 115 -3.32 -0.78 10.40
N PHE A 116 -2.42 -0.01 9.77
CA PHE A 116 -1.22 -0.51 9.10
C PHE A 116 -0.30 -1.30 10.04
N LEU A 117 -0.10 -0.79 11.25
CA LEU A 117 0.71 -1.47 12.27
C LEU A 117 0.01 -2.70 12.87
N GLY A 118 -1.29 -2.88 12.62
CA GLY A 118 -2.09 -3.94 13.20
C GLY A 118 -2.37 -3.73 14.70
N VAL A 119 -2.51 -2.48 15.13
CA VAL A 119 -2.72 -2.12 16.54
C VAL A 119 -3.94 -1.24 16.73
N GLN A 120 -4.48 -1.23 17.95
CA GLN A 120 -5.52 -0.28 18.34
C GLN A 120 -4.95 1.15 18.50
N PRO A 121 -5.76 2.21 18.33
CA PRO A 121 -5.31 3.59 18.46
C PRO A 121 -4.56 3.89 19.76
N GLU A 122 -4.95 3.33 20.91
CA GLU A 122 -4.23 3.58 22.18
C GLU A 122 -2.83 2.95 22.20
N SER A 123 -2.61 1.87 21.45
CA SER A 123 -1.30 1.22 21.31
C SER A 123 -0.34 2.06 20.48
N LEU A 124 -0.84 2.77 19.46
CA LEU A 124 -0.01 3.64 18.62
C LEU A 124 0.70 4.72 19.46
N SER A 125 -0.02 5.39 20.36
CA SER A 125 0.58 6.40 21.26
C SER A 125 1.71 5.85 22.12
N ARG A 126 1.61 4.59 22.58
CA ARG A 126 2.67 3.93 23.34
C ARG A 126 3.91 3.66 22.48
N ILE A 127 3.71 3.19 21.24
CA ILE A 127 4.80 2.94 20.29
C ILE A 127 5.56 4.25 19.99
N LYS A 128 4.82 5.33 19.68
CA LYS A 128 5.41 6.66 19.40
C LYS A 128 6.29 7.16 20.54
N ARG A 129 5.82 7.04 21.78
CA ARG A 129 6.59 7.47 22.97
C ARG A 129 7.89 6.67 23.14
N ARG A 130 7.83 5.34 22.97
CA ARG A 130 9.04 4.48 23.04
C ARG A 130 10.04 4.82 21.93
N ALA A 131 9.55 5.10 20.72
CA ALA A 131 10.39 5.48 19.59
C ALA A 131 11.10 6.82 19.84
N GLN A 132 10.43 7.81 20.43
CA GLN A 132 11.04 9.09 20.81
C GLN A 132 12.14 8.93 21.85
N GLN A 133 11.92 8.08 22.87
CA GLN A 133 12.91 7.82 23.93
C GLN A 133 14.16 7.09 23.44
N ARG A 134 14.09 6.37 22.32
CA ARG A 134 15.25 5.69 21.70
C ARG A 134 16.12 6.63 20.85
N ARG A 135 15.63 7.83 20.52
CA ARG A 135 16.35 8.83 19.71
C ARG A 135 17.05 9.91 20.56
N THR A 136 16.81 9.92 21.87
CA THR A 136 17.47 10.75 22.89
C THR A 136 18.51 9.93 23.65
#